data_AF-A0A3D8HPY3-F1
#
_entry.id   AF-A0A3D8HPY3-F1
#
_cell.length_a   1.000
_cell.length_b   1.000
_cell.length_c   1.000
_cell.angle_alpha   90.00
_cell.angle_beta   90.00
_cell.angle_gamma   90.00
#
_symmetry.space_group_name_H-M   'P 1'
#
loop_
_entity.id
_entity.type
_entity.pdbx_description
1 polymer ?
#
loop_
_entity_poly.entity_id
_entity_poly.type
_entity_poly.pdbx_seq_one_letter_code
_entity_poly.pdbx_strand_id
1 'polypeptide(L)'
;MRGMQKVCKVSKISEISKKYEISSVSFALLAMLVGIQMLQAAPNSESKTTRYPKLIKDEKTTKSKNTRPTRKNLKTTQKTAQDSKESQKETKQEAQKDALAQDSIDRIQYYSQDYEESDEKIPIEQKPPRLIGDLLRLYISNGVVSSSSTATQNTNSMSKEVATCPAQLCRGDTTSASYQGALGKGYAIEIGIEHYFDRFDILGIRLFGEVSAKNGGLGELISSSRDTSTNNVPSGGIDTINPNPTTPTNDKFTFAQTPLPSKDLQGTLANNGTFMTFGFGGDIIVNAPFDYWLRKAVNAKSSWWKNRIAYLKIGGFFGGGVEFGRFSQGDSSDKSWQNELAAQGKSSNLYDAFFASGSGAFLRYGVSAYITRFFRVNFGYKHNFYNIAAERWYGYNGRNCTMSGNTCNAGNVRQNDPKSETLFRQKYVISHGNEWFLSLSLSF
;
A
#
# COMPACT_ATOMS: atom_id res chain seq x y z
N MET A 1 -66.09 23.34 28.92
CA MET A 1 -66.85 22.29 29.65
C MET A 1 -67.67 21.50 28.65
N ARG A 2 -67.75 20.16 28.83
CA ARG A 2 -68.27 19.11 27.92
C ARG A 2 -67.36 18.81 26.72
N GLY A 3 -66.94 17.59 26.41
CA GLY A 3 -67.22 16.26 26.95
C GLY A 3 -67.26 15.23 25.80
N MET A 4 -66.58 14.09 26.01
CA MET A 4 -66.76 12.77 25.38
C MET A 4 -66.07 12.39 24.05
N GLN A 5 -65.06 11.53 24.20
CA GLN A 5 -64.92 10.13 23.70
C GLN A 5 -65.32 9.76 22.25
N LYS A 6 -64.33 9.17 21.54
CA LYS A 6 -64.39 7.93 20.73
C LYS A 6 -62.94 7.47 20.50
N VAL A 7 -62.46 6.38 21.09
CA VAL A 7 -62.55 4.96 20.64
C VAL A 7 -62.07 4.75 19.20
N CYS A 8 -60.85 4.24 19.05
CA CYS A 8 -60.53 3.19 18.09
C CYS A 8 -59.43 2.28 18.68
N LYS A 9 -59.79 1.00 18.77
CA LYS A 9 -58.98 -0.17 19.11
C LYS A 9 -58.86 -0.98 17.83
N VAL A 10 -57.80 -1.79 17.71
CA VAL A 10 -57.55 -2.98 16.85
C VAL A 10 -56.15 -2.84 16.22
N SER A 11 -55.12 -3.46 16.78
CA SER A 11 -54.74 -4.89 16.69
C SER A 11 -54.19 -5.28 15.30
N LYS A 12 -52.86 -5.44 15.19
CA LYS A 12 -52.15 -6.62 14.65
C LYS A 12 -50.66 -6.28 14.42
N ILE A 13 -49.84 -6.52 15.46
CA ILE A 13 -48.38 -6.75 15.29
C ILE A 13 -48.09 -8.03 16.06
N SER A 14 -48.52 -9.16 15.51
CA SER A 14 -48.17 -10.49 16.02
C SER A 14 -48.30 -11.54 14.93
N GLU A 15 -47.69 -11.33 13.75
CA GLU A 15 -47.64 -12.39 12.73
C GLU A 15 -46.59 -12.16 11.62
N ILE A 16 -45.34 -11.86 11.98
CA ILE A 16 -44.17 -12.10 11.09
C ILE A 16 -43.01 -12.67 11.93
N SER A 17 -43.30 -13.76 12.63
CA SER A 17 -42.31 -14.56 13.35
C SER A 17 -42.57 -16.03 13.03
N LYS A 18 -42.41 -16.41 11.77
CA LYS A 18 -42.26 -17.80 11.35
C LYS A 18 -41.70 -17.84 9.92
N LYS A 19 -40.58 -18.56 9.77
CA LYS A 19 -39.83 -18.85 8.55
C LYS A 19 -39.01 -17.70 7.96
N TYR A 20 -37.78 -17.53 8.44
CA TYR A 20 -36.59 -17.45 7.58
C TYR A 20 -35.37 -17.82 8.45
N GLU A 21 -34.89 -19.06 8.32
CA GLU A 21 -33.53 -19.41 8.74
C GLU A 21 -32.56 -18.68 7.80
N ILE A 22 -32.13 -17.50 8.21
CA ILE A 22 -31.03 -16.80 7.55
C ILE A 22 -29.75 -17.51 7.97
N SER A 23 -29.31 -18.42 7.11
CA SER A 23 -28.02 -19.08 7.17
C SER A 23 -26.90 -18.03 7.32
N SER A 24 -25.99 -18.24 8.28
CA SER A 24 -24.80 -17.43 8.52
C SER A 24 -23.86 -17.34 7.30
N VAL A 25 -24.06 -18.17 6.28
CA VAL A 25 -23.36 -18.13 5.00
C VAL A 25 -23.73 -16.88 4.19
N SER A 26 -24.97 -16.38 4.30
CA SER A 26 -25.42 -15.22 3.51
C SER A 26 -24.80 -13.90 3.97
N PHE A 27 -24.45 -13.76 5.25
CA PHE A 27 -23.76 -12.56 5.76
C PHE A 27 -22.27 -12.54 5.38
N ALA A 28 -21.61 -13.70 5.38
CA ALA A 28 -20.22 -13.83 4.92
C ALA A 28 -20.11 -13.60 3.40
N LEU A 29 -21.07 -14.10 2.62
CA LEU A 29 -21.13 -13.85 1.18
C LEU A 29 -21.41 -12.37 0.86
N LEU A 30 -22.27 -11.71 1.64
CA LEU A 30 -22.55 -10.27 1.50
C LEU A 30 -21.32 -9.42 1.85
N ALA A 31 -20.57 -9.79 2.89
CA ALA A 31 -19.32 -9.12 3.25
C ALA A 31 -18.21 -9.33 2.18
N MET A 32 -18.12 -10.52 1.58
CA MET A 32 -17.22 -10.78 0.44
C MET A 32 -17.64 -10.00 -0.81
N LEU A 33 -18.93 -9.91 -1.11
CA LEU A 33 -19.45 -9.17 -2.27
C LEU A 33 -19.21 -7.66 -2.14
N VAL A 34 -19.34 -7.08 -0.95
CA VAL A 34 -18.99 -5.67 -0.69
C VAL A 34 -17.48 -5.44 -0.81
N GLY A 35 -16.64 -6.39 -0.38
CA GLY A 35 -15.18 -6.34 -0.58
C GLY A 35 -14.76 -6.43 -2.05
N ILE A 36 -15.44 -7.26 -2.85
CA ILE A 36 -15.16 -7.43 -4.29
C ILE A 36 -15.66 -6.24 -5.11
N GLN A 37 -16.80 -5.64 -4.78
CA GLN A 37 -17.27 -4.42 -5.44
C GLN A 37 -16.35 -3.21 -5.20
N MET A 38 -15.66 -3.14 -4.05
CA MET A 38 -14.63 -2.13 -3.82
C MET A 38 -13.32 -2.40 -4.58
N LEU A 39 -13.05 -3.65 -4.97
CA LEU A 39 -11.91 -4.01 -5.83
C LEU A 39 -12.17 -3.76 -7.32
N GLN A 40 -13.43 -3.74 -7.77
CA GLN A 40 -13.82 -3.54 -9.17
C GLN A 40 -14.14 -2.08 -9.55
N ALA A 41 -14.10 -1.15 -8.59
CA ALA A 41 -14.23 0.28 -8.86
C ALA A 41 -12.90 0.94 -9.31
N ALA A 42 -12.04 0.21 -10.00
CA ALA A 42 -10.91 0.76 -10.76
C ALA A 42 -11.38 0.95 -12.21
N PRO A 43 -11.40 2.17 -12.76
CA PRO A 43 -11.87 2.37 -14.13
C PRO A 43 -10.89 1.74 -15.12
N ASN A 44 -11.40 0.78 -15.90
CA ASN A 44 -10.83 0.38 -17.18
C ASN A 44 -10.74 1.62 -18.07
N SER A 45 -9.52 2.07 -18.40
CA SER A 45 -9.32 2.98 -19.53
C SER A 45 -8.63 2.22 -20.65
N GLU A 46 -9.39 1.98 -21.72
CA GLU A 46 -8.87 1.55 -23.01
C GLU A 46 -7.91 2.60 -23.55
N SER A 47 -6.65 2.23 -23.77
CA SER A 47 -5.66 3.10 -24.38
C SER A 47 -5.94 3.26 -25.87
N LYS A 48 -6.57 4.37 -26.27
CA LYS A 48 -6.53 4.85 -27.66
C LYS A 48 -5.16 5.47 -27.92
N THR A 49 -4.35 4.75 -28.68
CA THR A 49 -3.03 5.18 -29.14
C THR A 49 -3.17 6.29 -30.19
N THR A 50 -2.96 7.55 -29.82
CA THR A 50 -2.84 8.66 -30.76
C THR A 50 -1.36 8.83 -31.15
N ARG A 51 -1.05 8.53 -32.42
CA ARG A 51 0.27 8.76 -33.03
C ARG A 51 0.57 10.26 -33.09
N TYR A 52 1.74 10.67 -32.61
CA TYR A 52 2.35 11.96 -32.97
C TYR A 52 3.28 11.81 -34.19
N PRO A 53 3.37 12.84 -35.05
CA PRO A 53 4.14 12.79 -36.29
C PRO A 53 5.65 12.92 -36.05
N LYS A 54 6.42 12.17 -36.85
CA LYS A 54 7.88 12.32 -36.97
C LYS A 54 8.21 13.70 -37.52
N LEU A 55 8.99 14.47 -36.76
CA LEU A 55 9.69 15.65 -37.25
C LEU A 55 10.81 15.23 -38.20
N ILE A 56 10.77 15.87 -39.36
CA ILE A 56 11.70 15.82 -40.48
C ILE A 56 13.05 16.41 -40.04
N LYS A 57 14.15 15.71 -40.31
CA LYS A 57 15.48 16.30 -40.38
C LYS A 57 15.92 16.28 -41.84
N ASP A 58 16.08 17.47 -42.41
CA ASP A 58 16.80 17.71 -43.64
C ASP A 58 18.29 17.43 -43.42
N GLU A 59 18.87 16.57 -44.26
CA GLU A 59 20.32 16.45 -44.38
C GLU A 59 20.71 16.48 -45.86
N LYS A 60 21.68 17.35 -46.16
CA LYS A 60 22.13 17.73 -47.49
C LYS A 60 22.85 16.58 -48.21
N THR A 61 22.69 16.62 -49.52
CA THR A 61 23.19 15.71 -50.54
C THR A 61 24.70 15.87 -50.78
N THR A 62 25.43 14.74 -50.88
CA THR A 62 26.52 14.59 -51.87
C THR A 62 26.71 13.11 -52.30
N LYS A 63 26.66 12.93 -53.64
CA LYS A 63 27.09 11.87 -54.58
C LYS A 63 28.12 10.82 -54.05
N SER A 64 28.29 9.57 -54.53
CA SER A 64 27.79 8.77 -55.67
C SER A 64 28.50 7.39 -55.68
N LYS A 65 27.81 6.34 -56.16
CA LYS A 65 28.29 5.04 -56.76
C LYS A 65 28.93 3.94 -55.89
N ASN A 66 28.23 2.80 -55.73
CA ASN A 66 28.54 1.52 -56.43
C ASN A 66 27.60 0.34 -56.04
N THR A 67 27.12 -0.35 -57.09
CA THR A 67 26.79 -1.79 -57.32
C THR A 67 26.36 -2.79 -56.21
N ARG A 68 25.09 -3.25 -56.29
CA ARG A 68 24.45 -4.64 -56.29
C ARG A 68 25.04 -5.84 -55.48
N PRO A 69 24.29 -6.96 -55.23
CA PRO A 69 22.95 -7.20 -54.62
C PRO A 69 22.92 -8.31 -53.52
N THR A 70 21.82 -8.41 -52.74
CA THR A 70 21.09 -9.60 -52.21
C THR A 70 20.30 -9.15 -50.95
N ARG A 71 19.11 -9.63 -50.54
CA ARG A 71 18.64 -11.00 -50.32
C ARG A 71 17.12 -10.93 -50.05
N LYS A 72 16.26 -11.33 -51.00
CA LYS A 72 14.86 -11.70 -50.73
C LYS A 72 14.86 -13.20 -50.46
N ASN A 73 14.73 -13.60 -49.19
CA ASN A 73 14.29 -14.91 -48.67
C ASN A 73 14.85 -15.07 -47.25
N LEU A 74 14.24 -14.39 -46.27
CA LEU A 74 14.52 -14.63 -44.85
C LEU A 74 13.34 -14.21 -43.94
N LYS A 75 12.10 -14.33 -44.42
CA LYS A 75 10.90 -14.03 -43.61
C LYS A 75 9.90 -15.17 -43.48
N THR A 76 10.08 -16.28 -44.21
CA THR A 76 9.15 -17.41 -44.18
C THR A 76 9.60 -18.55 -43.27
N THR A 77 10.89 -18.62 -42.91
CA THR A 77 11.43 -19.71 -42.08
C THR A 77 11.42 -19.42 -40.56
N GLN A 78 11.22 -18.17 -40.15
CA GLN A 78 11.15 -17.82 -38.72
C GLN A 78 9.74 -17.93 -38.12
N LYS A 79 8.69 -17.92 -38.95
CA LYS A 79 7.30 -18.04 -38.47
C LYS A 79 6.93 -19.48 -38.12
N THR A 80 7.36 -20.45 -38.93
CA THR A 80 7.07 -21.88 -38.70
C THR A 80 7.82 -22.47 -37.49
N ALA A 81 8.98 -21.91 -37.13
CA ALA A 81 9.73 -22.36 -35.96
C ALA A 81 9.14 -21.85 -34.63
N GLN A 82 8.42 -20.73 -34.66
CA GLN A 82 7.79 -20.15 -33.47
C GLN A 82 6.47 -20.86 -33.14
N ASP A 83 5.67 -21.18 -34.16
CA ASP A 83 4.40 -21.90 -33.99
C ASP A 83 4.62 -23.36 -33.49
N SER A 84 5.72 -24.01 -33.88
CA SER A 84 6.05 -25.36 -33.36
C SER A 84 6.49 -25.38 -31.89
N LYS A 85 7.07 -24.28 -31.39
CA LYS A 85 7.52 -24.16 -30.00
C LYS A 85 6.38 -23.83 -29.05
N GLU A 86 5.35 -23.15 -29.53
CA GLU A 86 4.16 -22.82 -28.75
C GLU A 86 3.24 -24.04 -28.60
N SER A 87 3.06 -24.82 -29.68
CA SER A 87 2.34 -26.10 -29.65
C SER A 87 2.98 -27.13 -28.70
N GLN A 88 4.31 -27.26 -28.69
CA GLN A 88 4.99 -28.17 -27.74
C GLN A 88 4.93 -27.72 -26.28
N LYS A 89 4.67 -26.43 -26.02
CA LYS A 89 4.56 -25.87 -24.67
C LYS A 89 3.16 -26.09 -24.09
N GLU A 90 2.13 -26.02 -24.93
CA GLU A 90 0.76 -26.36 -24.56
C GLU A 90 0.59 -27.85 -24.28
N THR A 91 1.14 -28.75 -25.12
CA THR A 91 1.07 -30.21 -24.87
C THR A 91 1.79 -30.63 -23.58
N LYS A 92 2.88 -29.93 -23.21
CA LYS A 92 3.57 -30.19 -21.94
C LYS A 92 2.80 -29.68 -20.72
N GLN A 93 2.06 -28.58 -20.84
CA GLN A 93 1.20 -28.09 -19.75
C GLN A 93 -0.04 -28.95 -19.55
N GLU A 94 -0.59 -29.53 -20.61
CA GLU A 94 -1.74 -30.42 -20.54
C GLU A 94 -1.36 -31.78 -19.93
N ALA A 95 -0.24 -32.38 -20.35
CA ALA A 95 0.29 -33.59 -19.73
C ALA A 95 0.66 -33.41 -18.24
N GLN A 96 1.06 -32.20 -17.84
CA GLN A 96 1.38 -31.89 -16.44
C GLN A 96 0.12 -31.67 -15.58
N LYS A 97 -0.98 -31.21 -16.18
CA LYS A 97 -2.30 -31.15 -15.51
C LYS A 97 -2.90 -32.54 -15.35
N ASP A 98 -2.78 -33.40 -16.36
CA ASP A 98 -3.29 -34.77 -16.29
C ASP A 98 -2.50 -35.61 -15.27
N ALA A 99 -1.17 -35.43 -15.18
CA ALA A 99 -0.36 -36.05 -14.14
C ALA A 99 -0.74 -35.61 -12.71
N LEU A 100 -1.11 -34.33 -12.55
CA LEU A 100 -1.56 -33.79 -11.25
C LEU A 100 -2.97 -34.27 -10.89
N ALA A 101 -3.84 -34.46 -11.88
CA ALA A 101 -5.16 -35.03 -11.71
C ALA A 101 -5.07 -36.51 -11.32
N GLN A 102 -4.20 -37.29 -11.97
CA GLN A 102 -3.97 -38.70 -11.66
C GLN A 102 -3.39 -38.89 -10.24
N ASP A 103 -2.41 -38.08 -9.82
CA ASP A 103 -1.84 -38.12 -8.46
C ASP A 103 -2.89 -37.78 -7.38
N SER A 104 -3.86 -36.92 -7.69
CA SER A 104 -4.96 -36.62 -6.78
C SER A 104 -6.01 -37.74 -6.70
N ILE A 105 -6.24 -38.48 -7.78
CA ILE A 105 -7.13 -39.65 -7.80
C ILE A 105 -6.50 -40.83 -7.06
N ASP A 106 -5.21 -41.10 -7.25
CA ASP A 106 -4.50 -42.16 -6.53
C ASP A 106 -4.42 -41.87 -5.02
N ARG A 107 -4.28 -40.59 -4.63
CA ARG A 107 -4.36 -40.18 -3.23
C ARG A 107 -5.75 -40.38 -2.62
N ILE A 108 -6.82 -40.15 -3.38
CA ILE A 108 -8.20 -40.38 -2.91
C ILE A 108 -8.48 -41.88 -2.77
N GLN A 109 -7.96 -42.73 -3.67
CA GLN A 109 -8.10 -44.19 -3.56
C GLN A 109 -7.30 -44.78 -2.39
N TYR A 110 -6.14 -44.21 -2.06
CA TYR A 110 -5.35 -44.64 -0.89
C TYR A 110 -6.06 -44.35 0.45
N TYR A 111 -6.92 -43.33 0.52
CA TYR A 111 -7.73 -43.04 1.71
C TYR A 111 -9.07 -43.78 1.76
N SER A 112 -9.50 -44.44 0.67
CA SER A 112 -10.77 -45.17 0.62
C SER A 112 -10.66 -46.68 0.86
N GLN A 113 -9.44 -47.25 0.90
CA GLN A 113 -9.25 -48.69 1.12
C GLN A 113 -9.24 -49.12 2.59
N ASP A 114 -9.28 -48.20 3.56
CA ASP A 114 -9.32 -48.52 5.00
C ASP A 114 -10.74 -48.69 5.58
N TYR A 115 -11.76 -48.80 4.72
CA TYR A 115 -13.15 -49.00 5.12
C TYR A 115 -13.82 -50.14 4.35
N GLU A 116 -13.19 -51.31 4.30
CA GLU A 116 -13.91 -52.57 4.09
C GLU A 116 -13.66 -53.54 5.26
N GLU A 117 -14.69 -53.59 6.12
CA GLU A 117 -15.23 -54.76 6.80
C GLU A 117 -14.30 -55.99 6.94
N SER A 118 -13.66 -56.13 8.11
CA SER A 118 -13.25 -57.44 8.64
C SER A 118 -13.71 -57.57 10.09
N ASP A 119 -14.69 -58.44 10.29
CA ASP A 119 -15.21 -58.88 11.60
C ASP A 119 -14.19 -59.80 12.28
N GLU A 120 -13.03 -59.25 12.65
CA GLU A 120 -12.05 -59.98 13.46
C GLU A 120 -11.63 -59.14 14.67
N LYS A 121 -11.94 -59.67 15.87
CA LYS A 121 -11.53 -59.09 17.15
C LYS A 121 -10.02 -59.18 17.30
N ILE A 122 -9.32 -58.13 16.88
CA ILE A 122 -7.89 -57.92 17.17
C ILE A 122 -7.75 -57.17 18.51
N PRO A 123 -6.75 -57.48 19.36
CA PRO A 123 -6.65 -56.94 20.71
C PRO A 123 -6.41 -55.43 20.69
N ILE A 124 -6.80 -54.77 21.79
CA ILE A 124 -6.61 -53.34 22.02
C ILE A 124 -5.12 -53.01 22.02
N GLU A 125 -4.57 -52.76 20.84
CA GLU A 125 -3.27 -52.15 20.68
C GLU A 125 -3.45 -50.67 21.06
N GLN A 126 -2.79 -50.26 22.13
CA GLN A 126 -2.77 -48.88 22.62
C GLN A 126 -2.19 -47.98 21.54
N LYS A 127 -3.07 -47.42 20.70
CA LYS A 127 -2.76 -46.34 19.79
C LYS A 127 -2.09 -45.24 20.63
N PRO A 128 -0.83 -44.85 20.37
CA PRO A 128 -0.18 -43.80 21.16
C PRO A 128 -1.07 -42.56 21.11
N PRO A 129 -1.19 -41.80 22.22
CA PRO A 129 -2.01 -40.61 22.23
C PRO A 129 -1.52 -39.72 21.10
N ARG A 130 -2.37 -39.49 20.08
CA ARG A 130 -2.12 -38.51 19.02
C ARG A 130 -2.01 -37.15 19.72
N LEU A 131 -0.77 -36.78 20.04
CA LEU A 131 -0.41 -35.59 20.80
C LEU A 131 -0.29 -34.35 19.91
N ILE A 132 -0.44 -34.52 18.58
CA ILE A 132 -0.27 -33.49 17.57
C ILE A 132 -1.67 -33.11 17.05
N GLY A 133 -2.05 -31.84 17.21
CA GLY A 133 -3.29 -31.29 16.68
C GLY A 133 -3.26 -31.19 15.16
N ASP A 134 -4.19 -31.86 14.46
CA ASP A 134 -4.23 -31.95 12.99
C ASP A 134 -5.09 -30.84 12.31
N LEU A 135 -5.52 -29.80 13.02
CA LEU A 135 -6.46 -28.83 12.44
C LEU A 135 -5.77 -27.53 12.00
N LEU A 136 -5.45 -27.47 10.70
CA LEU A 136 -5.19 -26.24 9.98
C LEU A 136 -6.52 -25.49 9.78
N ARG A 137 -6.64 -24.25 10.25
CA ARG A 137 -7.87 -23.44 10.13
C ARG A 137 -7.61 -22.25 9.22
N LEU A 138 -8.33 -22.16 8.10
CA LEU A 138 -8.37 -20.93 7.32
C LEU A 138 -9.24 -19.92 8.05
N TYR A 139 -8.88 -18.64 8.03
CA TYR A 139 -9.76 -17.60 8.54
C TYR A 139 -9.73 -16.33 7.70
N ILE A 140 -10.82 -15.59 7.77
CA ILE A 140 -10.94 -14.21 7.30
C ILE A 140 -11.24 -13.32 8.49
N SER A 141 -10.67 -12.12 8.52
CA SER A 141 -10.93 -11.15 9.56
C SER A 141 -11.16 -9.77 8.97
N ASN A 142 -12.10 -9.03 9.56
CA ASN A 142 -12.36 -7.64 9.23
C ASN A 142 -12.37 -6.81 10.50
N GLY A 143 -11.88 -5.58 10.44
CA GLY A 143 -11.73 -4.77 11.64
C GLY A 143 -11.57 -3.29 11.39
N VAL A 144 -11.51 -2.57 12.50
CA VAL A 144 -11.17 -1.15 12.56
C VAL A 144 -9.74 -1.04 13.05
N VAL A 145 -8.95 -0.19 12.39
CA VAL A 145 -7.61 0.20 12.79
C VAL A 145 -7.60 1.67 13.20
N SER A 146 -6.78 2.02 14.19
CA SER A 146 -6.82 3.33 14.82
C SER A 146 -6.11 4.43 14.07
N SER A 147 -6.43 5.65 14.52
CA SER A 147 -5.65 6.86 14.27
C SER A 147 -4.27 6.77 14.89
N SER A 148 -3.23 7.08 14.11
CA SER A 148 -1.85 7.26 14.58
C SER A 148 -1.39 8.68 14.22
N SER A 149 -0.51 9.26 15.05
CA SER A 149 0.14 10.52 14.67
C SER A 149 1.06 10.28 13.49
N THR A 150 1.14 11.24 12.58
CA THR A 150 2.15 11.28 11.52
C THR A 150 3.16 12.34 11.86
N ALA A 151 4.44 12.05 11.60
CA ALA A 151 5.49 13.06 11.62
C ALA A 151 6.18 13.03 10.26
N THR A 152 6.25 14.20 9.62
CA THR A 152 6.82 14.35 8.28
C THR A 152 8.03 15.27 8.34
N GLN A 153 9.17 14.77 7.91
CA GLN A 153 10.37 15.57 7.67
C GLN A 153 10.44 15.92 6.20
N ASN A 154 10.52 17.21 5.89
CA ASN A 154 10.72 17.72 4.56
C ASN A 154 12.12 18.34 4.45
N THR A 155 12.81 18.07 3.35
CA THR A 155 14.09 18.70 3.01
C THR A 155 14.03 19.18 1.57
N ASN A 156 14.33 20.45 1.36
CA ASN A 156 14.36 21.05 0.03
C ASN A 156 15.76 21.56 -0.31
N SER A 157 16.14 21.44 -1.58
CA SER A 157 17.44 21.90 -2.07
C SER A 157 17.35 22.22 -3.55
N MET A 158 18.14 23.18 -4.02
CA MET A 158 18.29 23.46 -5.45
C MET A 158 19.60 22.90 -5.95
N SER A 159 19.60 22.40 -7.17
CA SER A 159 20.82 21.89 -7.79
C SER A 159 20.85 22.14 -9.29
N LYS A 160 22.06 22.17 -9.85
CA LYS A 160 22.26 22.27 -11.30
C LYS A 160 23.62 21.74 -11.70
N GLU A 161 23.63 20.93 -12.75
CA GLU A 161 24.85 20.41 -13.35
C GLU A 161 25.31 21.31 -14.47
N VAL A 162 26.48 21.93 -14.31
CA VAL A 162 27.19 22.69 -15.35
C VAL A 162 28.69 22.70 -15.07
N ALA A 163 29.48 22.88 -16.13
CA ALA A 163 30.95 22.82 -16.06
C ALA A 163 31.59 23.85 -15.12
N THR A 164 30.93 24.98 -14.85
CA THR A 164 31.46 26.04 -13.99
C THR A 164 31.26 25.79 -12.50
N CYS A 165 30.52 24.76 -12.14
CA CYS A 165 30.31 24.38 -10.75
C CYS A 165 31.47 23.54 -10.22
N PRO A 166 31.78 23.62 -8.92
CA PRO A 166 32.69 22.68 -8.27
C PRO A 166 32.21 21.24 -8.49
N ALA A 167 33.09 20.37 -8.97
CA ALA A 167 32.75 18.99 -9.37
C ALA A 167 31.55 18.89 -10.35
N GLN A 168 31.35 19.91 -11.18
CA GLN A 168 30.27 20.01 -12.17
C GLN A 168 28.84 20.04 -11.60
N LEU A 169 28.67 20.22 -10.27
CA LEU A 169 27.36 20.28 -9.62
C LEU A 169 27.29 21.44 -8.63
N CYS A 170 26.46 22.45 -8.94
CA CYS A 170 26.10 23.49 -7.99
C CYS A 170 24.90 23.04 -7.16
N ARG A 171 24.93 23.37 -5.87
CA ARG A 171 23.92 23.15 -4.86
C ARG A 171 23.69 24.48 -4.15
N GLY A 172 22.41 24.83 -3.99
CA GLY A 172 22.02 25.98 -3.19
C GLY A 172 21.91 25.58 -1.72
N ASP A 173 21.44 26.53 -0.91
CA ASP A 173 21.08 26.25 0.48
C ASP A 173 20.08 25.11 0.57
N THR A 174 20.15 24.39 1.68
CA THR A 174 19.16 23.38 2.05
C THR A 174 18.18 23.98 3.04
N THR A 175 16.89 23.75 2.85
CA THR A 175 15.87 24.06 3.87
C THR A 175 15.27 22.77 4.39
N SER A 176 14.97 22.73 5.70
CA SER A 176 14.29 21.60 6.33
C SER A 176 13.08 22.06 7.09
N ALA A 177 12.08 21.20 7.18
CA ALA A 177 10.86 21.45 7.95
C ALA A 177 10.32 20.17 8.55
N SER A 178 9.75 20.29 9.75
CA SER A 178 9.05 19.21 10.44
C SER A 178 7.56 19.52 10.52
N TYR A 179 6.73 18.54 10.19
CA TYR A 179 5.28 18.62 10.25
C TYR A 179 4.71 17.52 11.13
N GLN A 180 3.57 17.78 11.76
CA GLN A 180 2.86 16.79 12.56
C GLN A 180 1.39 16.75 12.20
N GLY A 181 0.91 15.55 11.90
CA GLY A 181 -0.46 15.28 11.51
C GLY A 181 -1.01 14.05 12.21
N ALA A 182 -2.11 13.55 11.67
CA ALA A 182 -2.74 12.33 12.13
C ALA A 182 -3.40 11.59 10.97
N LEU A 183 -3.33 10.27 11.04
CA LEU A 183 -4.24 9.38 10.33
C LEU A 183 -5.50 9.24 11.16
N GLY A 184 -6.66 9.24 10.53
CA GLY A 184 -7.93 8.91 11.13
C GLY A 184 -8.09 7.41 11.35
N LYS A 185 -9.27 7.01 11.81
CA LYS A 185 -9.66 5.59 11.88
C LYS A 185 -9.79 5.03 10.47
N GLY A 186 -9.47 3.75 10.34
CA GLY A 186 -9.51 3.04 9.07
C GLY A 186 -10.13 1.66 9.20
N TYR A 187 -10.14 0.95 8.07
CA TYR A 187 -10.61 -0.42 7.97
C TYR A 187 -9.44 -1.33 7.62
N ALA A 188 -9.47 -2.55 8.15
CA ALA A 188 -8.51 -3.59 7.83
C ALA A 188 -9.22 -4.89 7.48
N ILE A 189 -8.67 -5.61 6.50
CA ILE A 189 -9.06 -6.96 6.11
C ILE A 189 -7.82 -7.83 6.23
N GLU A 190 -7.96 -8.98 6.88
CA GLU A 190 -6.90 -9.96 7.08
C GLU A 190 -7.39 -11.34 6.63
N ILE A 191 -6.53 -12.09 5.95
CA ILE A 191 -6.76 -13.48 5.58
C ILE A 191 -5.56 -14.27 6.06
N GLY A 192 -5.80 -15.41 6.71
CA GLY A 192 -4.71 -16.18 7.27
C GLY A 192 -5.06 -17.61 7.58
N ILE A 193 -4.06 -18.30 8.09
CA ILE A 193 -4.12 -19.70 8.48
C ILE A 193 -3.62 -19.84 9.91
N GLU A 194 -4.32 -20.66 10.69
CA GLU A 194 -3.96 -20.99 12.07
C GLU A 194 -3.69 -22.48 12.23
N HIS A 195 -2.72 -22.79 13.07
CA HIS A 195 -2.40 -24.16 13.45
C HIS A 195 -2.17 -24.22 14.96
N TYR A 196 -2.80 -25.18 15.62
CA TYR A 196 -2.66 -25.43 17.05
C TYR A 196 -1.93 -26.74 17.26
N PHE A 197 -0.88 -26.71 18.08
CA PHE A 197 -0.04 -27.89 18.32
C PHE A 197 -0.69 -28.87 19.29
N ASP A 198 -1.62 -28.40 20.12
CA ASP A 198 -2.31 -29.21 21.12
C ASP A 198 -3.81 -29.33 20.85
N ARG A 199 -4.41 -30.40 21.39
CA ARG A 199 -5.84 -30.71 21.25
C ARG A 199 -6.77 -29.69 21.93
N PHE A 200 -6.25 -28.91 22.87
CA PHE A 200 -7.01 -27.90 23.62
C PHE A 200 -6.88 -26.50 23.01
N ASP A 201 -6.22 -26.35 21.86
CA ASP A 201 -5.88 -25.08 21.21
C ASP A 201 -5.24 -24.06 22.18
N ILE A 202 -4.39 -24.52 23.09
CA ILE A 202 -3.67 -23.68 24.06
C ILE A 202 -2.52 -22.94 23.36
N LEU A 203 -1.73 -23.62 22.54
CA LEU A 203 -0.57 -23.06 21.85
C LEU A 203 -0.73 -23.22 20.35
N GLY A 204 -0.60 -22.12 19.61
CA GLY A 204 -0.70 -22.14 18.17
C GLY A 204 0.18 -21.11 17.48
N ILE A 205 0.24 -21.24 16.17
CA ILE A 205 0.82 -20.26 15.25
C ILE A 205 -0.23 -19.78 14.27
N ARG A 206 -0.07 -18.54 13.82
CA ARG A 206 -0.92 -17.89 12.83
C ARG A 206 -0.05 -17.25 11.78
N LEU A 207 -0.39 -17.45 10.51
CA LEU A 207 0.22 -16.75 9.38
C LEU A 207 -0.87 -15.95 8.67
N PHE A 208 -0.57 -14.72 8.27
CA PHE A 208 -1.61 -13.83 7.74
C PHE A 208 -1.08 -12.83 6.72
N GLY A 209 -1.98 -12.42 5.83
CA GLY A 209 -1.86 -11.21 5.02
C GLY A 209 -2.93 -10.20 5.43
N GLU A 210 -2.56 -8.93 5.56
CA GLU A 210 -3.44 -7.83 5.99
C GLU A 210 -3.39 -6.69 4.97
N VAL A 211 -4.55 -6.09 4.68
CA VAL A 211 -4.67 -4.83 3.95
C VAL A 211 -5.41 -3.84 4.83
N SER A 212 -4.87 -2.63 4.98
CA SER A 212 -5.55 -1.55 5.71
C SER A 212 -5.65 -0.27 4.90
N ALA A 213 -6.69 0.52 5.16
CA ALA A 213 -6.88 1.84 4.57
C ALA A 213 -7.36 2.84 5.62
N LYS A 214 -6.66 3.97 5.75
CA LYS A 214 -6.90 5.07 6.68
C LYS A 214 -6.87 6.39 5.92
N ASN A 215 -7.78 7.31 6.21
CA ASN A 215 -7.72 8.67 5.67
C ASN A 215 -7.05 9.61 6.68
N GLY A 216 -6.30 10.60 6.23
CA GLY A 216 -5.69 11.58 7.11
C GLY A 216 -4.70 12.51 6.43
N GLY A 217 -3.89 13.18 7.24
CA GLY A 217 -2.98 14.23 6.78
C GLY A 217 -1.53 14.06 7.22
N LEU A 218 -0.63 14.67 6.47
CA LEU A 218 0.81 14.78 6.78
C LEU A 218 1.12 15.92 7.77
N GLY A 219 0.15 16.79 8.01
CA GLY A 219 0.14 17.67 9.17
C GLY A 219 0.45 19.14 8.93
N GLU A 220 0.49 19.87 10.03
CA GLU A 220 0.83 21.28 10.09
C GLU A 220 2.31 21.48 10.44
N LEU A 221 2.88 22.60 9.98
CA LEU A 221 4.27 22.96 10.21
C LEU A 221 4.54 23.20 11.70
N ILE A 222 5.50 22.47 12.25
CA ILE A 222 5.99 22.66 13.62
C ILE A 222 7.19 23.60 13.62
N SER A 223 8.15 23.33 12.74
CA SER A 223 9.42 24.04 12.69
C SER A 223 10.03 23.98 11.30
N SER A 224 10.86 24.98 10.99
CA SER A 224 11.68 25.00 9.79
C SER A 224 13.03 25.63 10.06
N SER A 225 14.02 25.29 9.24
CA SER A 225 15.38 25.79 9.33
C SER A 225 16.03 25.86 7.95
N ARG A 226 17.09 26.66 7.86
CA ARG A 226 17.93 26.81 6.67
C ARG A 226 19.36 26.48 7.03
N ASP A 227 19.99 25.70 6.18
CA ASP A 227 21.42 25.40 6.23
C ASP A 227 22.09 25.89 4.94
N THR A 228 22.93 26.92 5.08
CA THR A 228 23.70 27.52 3.99
C THR A 228 25.05 26.84 3.78
N SER A 229 25.46 25.90 4.65
CA SER A 229 26.76 25.22 4.55
C SER A 229 26.86 24.31 3.31
N THR A 230 25.72 23.90 2.77
CA THR A 230 25.61 23.08 1.55
C THR A 230 25.71 23.89 0.25
N ASN A 231 25.68 25.22 0.35
CA ASN A 231 25.72 26.11 -0.80
C ASN A 231 27.15 26.20 -1.36
N ASN A 232 27.32 25.77 -2.61
CA ASN A 232 28.59 25.85 -3.33
C ASN A 232 28.45 26.63 -4.64
N VAL A 233 27.43 27.48 -4.78
CA VAL A 233 27.25 28.35 -5.94
C VAL A 233 28.46 29.28 -6.04
N PRO A 234 29.18 29.33 -7.18
CA PRO A 234 30.34 30.19 -7.33
C PRO A 234 30.01 31.66 -7.05
N SER A 235 30.91 32.36 -6.38
CA SER A 235 30.74 33.79 -6.04
C SER A 235 30.50 34.64 -7.29
N GLY A 236 31.15 34.30 -8.41
CA GLY A 236 30.98 34.96 -9.70
C GLY A 236 29.77 34.49 -10.51
N GLY A 237 28.83 33.77 -9.91
CA GLY A 237 27.65 33.22 -10.57
C GLY A 237 27.96 31.96 -11.38
N ILE A 238 26.91 31.41 -11.99
CA ILE A 238 26.95 30.24 -12.84
C ILE A 238 26.88 30.70 -14.29
N ASP A 239 27.87 30.29 -15.10
CA ASP A 239 27.89 30.69 -16.50
C ASP A 239 26.79 29.98 -17.29
N THR A 240 26.19 30.72 -18.20
CA THR A 240 25.17 30.26 -19.14
C THR A 240 25.35 30.98 -20.47
N ILE A 241 24.58 30.57 -21.48
CA ILE A 241 24.61 31.18 -22.81
C ILE A 241 23.29 31.89 -23.01
N ASN A 242 23.29 33.23 -23.10
CA ASN A 242 22.08 33.97 -23.45
C ASN A 242 21.64 33.57 -24.88
N PRO A 243 20.44 33.00 -25.07
CA PRO A 243 19.95 32.61 -26.38
C PRO A 243 19.53 33.82 -27.25
N ASN A 244 19.47 35.02 -26.67
CA ASN A 244 18.98 36.23 -27.33
C ASN A 244 20.06 37.31 -27.34
N PRO A 245 21.06 37.15 -28.24
CA PRO A 245 21.01 37.78 -29.57
C PRO A 245 21.39 36.84 -30.73
N THR A 246 21.38 37.35 -31.97
CA THR A 246 21.88 36.71 -33.21
C THR A 246 23.30 36.13 -33.12
N THR A 247 24.04 36.46 -32.04
CA THR A 247 25.34 35.88 -31.67
C THR A 247 25.26 35.38 -30.23
N PRO A 248 25.52 34.09 -29.92
CA PRO A 248 25.49 33.59 -28.55
C PRO A 248 26.46 34.38 -27.67
N THR A 249 25.94 35.04 -26.62
CA THR A 249 26.77 35.74 -25.64
C THR A 249 26.85 34.94 -24.35
N ASN A 250 28.04 34.98 -23.72
CA ASN A 250 28.20 34.48 -22.35
C ASN A 250 27.39 35.35 -21.41
N ASP A 251 26.67 34.70 -20.53
CA ASP A 251 25.78 35.32 -19.56
C ASP A 251 25.89 34.55 -18.24
N LYS A 252 25.38 35.12 -17.15
CA LYS A 252 25.47 34.51 -15.84
C LYS A 252 24.12 34.52 -15.13
N PHE A 253 23.90 33.49 -14.34
CA PHE A 253 22.76 33.42 -13.45
C PHE A 253 23.21 32.90 -12.09
N THR A 254 22.36 33.07 -11.08
CA THR A 254 22.54 32.45 -9.77
C THR A 254 21.25 31.74 -9.38
N PHE A 255 21.32 30.89 -8.36
CA PHE A 255 20.14 30.22 -7.84
C PHE A 255 19.19 31.25 -7.23
N ALA A 256 17.89 30.97 -7.31
CA ALA A 256 16.97 31.59 -6.39
C ALA A 256 17.28 31.10 -4.97
N GLN A 257 16.86 31.87 -3.96
CA GLN A 257 16.95 31.38 -2.60
C GLN A 257 15.99 30.18 -2.46
N THR A 258 16.50 29.03 -1.99
CA THR A 258 15.66 27.86 -1.72
C THR A 258 14.50 28.24 -0.80
N PRO A 259 13.22 28.05 -1.17
CA PRO A 259 12.08 28.40 -0.33
C PRO A 259 12.19 27.78 1.06
N LEU A 260 11.94 28.58 2.09
CA LEU A 260 11.85 28.11 3.46
C LEU A 260 10.38 27.90 3.80
N PRO A 261 9.96 26.69 4.20
CA PRO A 261 8.59 26.48 4.65
C PRO A 261 8.26 27.39 5.83
N SER A 262 7.13 28.09 5.72
CA SER A 262 6.56 28.94 6.77
C SER A 262 5.05 28.71 6.82
N LYS A 263 4.38 29.22 7.86
CA LYS A 263 2.92 29.11 7.96
C LYS A 263 2.19 29.72 6.75
N ASP A 264 2.77 30.77 6.16
CA ASP A 264 2.17 31.49 5.02
C ASP A 264 2.54 30.90 3.65
N LEU A 265 3.59 30.05 3.57
CA LEU A 265 4.16 29.57 2.32
C LEU A 265 4.10 28.05 2.13
N GLN A 266 3.85 27.29 3.20
CA GLN A 266 3.43 25.88 3.19
C GLN A 266 3.12 25.47 4.64
N GLY A 267 2.09 26.09 5.25
CA GLY A 267 1.72 25.83 6.63
C GLY A 267 1.20 24.42 6.87
N THR A 268 0.62 23.80 5.83
CA THR A 268 0.00 22.48 5.90
C THR A 268 0.47 21.61 4.74
N LEU A 269 0.89 20.38 5.03
CA LEU A 269 1.10 19.35 4.03
C LEU A 269 -0.18 18.57 3.78
N ALA A 270 -0.21 17.82 2.68
CA ALA A 270 -1.31 16.98 2.23
C ALA A 270 -2.24 16.49 3.36
N ASN A 271 -3.41 17.12 3.54
CA ASN A 271 -4.26 16.99 4.73
C ASN A 271 -5.47 16.04 4.56
N ASN A 272 -5.76 15.60 3.34
CA ASN A 272 -6.89 14.72 3.00
C ASN A 272 -6.42 13.57 2.10
N GLY A 273 -5.35 12.88 2.48
CA GLY A 273 -4.84 11.72 1.75
C GLY A 273 -5.34 10.40 2.32
N THR A 274 -5.07 9.33 1.59
CA THR A 274 -5.33 7.94 2.00
C THR A 274 -4.00 7.24 2.23
N PHE A 275 -3.82 6.73 3.44
CA PHE A 275 -2.74 5.83 3.83
C PHE A 275 -3.24 4.39 3.71
N MET A 276 -2.61 3.60 2.85
CA MET A 276 -2.91 2.18 2.69
C MET A 276 -1.70 1.35 3.08
N THR A 277 -1.94 0.23 3.75
CA THR A 277 -0.90 -0.76 4.03
C THR A 277 -1.27 -2.12 3.48
N PHE A 278 -0.23 -2.87 3.14
CA PHE A 278 -0.30 -4.26 2.76
C PHE A 278 0.82 -4.99 3.50
N GLY A 279 0.48 -5.98 4.31
CA GLY A 279 1.45 -6.67 5.15
C GLY A 279 1.26 -8.17 5.17
N PHE A 280 2.35 -8.87 5.47
CA PHE A 280 2.35 -10.30 5.76
C PHE A 280 3.10 -10.54 7.06
N GLY A 281 2.58 -11.41 7.91
CA GLY A 281 3.20 -11.69 9.20
C GLY A 281 2.77 -13.01 9.79
N GLY A 282 3.29 -13.25 10.99
CA GLY A 282 2.88 -14.37 11.80
C GLY A 282 2.87 -14.06 13.28
N ASP A 283 1.95 -14.72 14.00
CA ASP A 283 1.77 -14.60 15.44
C ASP A 283 1.91 -15.97 16.12
N ILE A 284 2.47 -15.97 17.32
CA ILE A 284 2.34 -17.05 18.29
C ILE A 284 1.10 -16.74 19.12
N ILE A 285 0.26 -17.76 19.34
CA ILE A 285 -1.00 -17.66 20.09
C ILE A 285 -0.88 -18.51 21.35
N VAL A 286 -1.28 -17.94 22.49
CA VAL A 286 -1.38 -18.63 23.77
C VAL A 286 -2.75 -18.39 24.36
N ASN A 287 -3.59 -19.43 24.40
CA ASN A 287 -4.95 -19.40 24.93
C ASN A 287 -5.03 -20.03 26.33
N ALA A 288 -5.81 -19.42 27.21
CA ALA A 288 -6.17 -20.01 28.49
C ALA A 288 -7.36 -20.98 28.33
N PRO A 289 -7.32 -22.18 28.94
CA PRO A 289 -8.35 -23.21 28.82
C PRO A 289 -9.56 -22.94 29.76
N PHE A 290 -10.15 -21.73 29.67
CA PHE A 290 -11.33 -21.36 30.46
C PHE A 290 -12.56 -22.20 30.14
N ASP A 291 -12.63 -22.73 28.90
CA ASP A 291 -13.70 -23.59 28.43
C ASP A 291 -13.84 -24.87 29.25
N TYR A 292 -12.74 -25.43 29.77
CA TYR A 292 -12.78 -26.60 30.65
C TYR A 292 -13.58 -26.32 31.94
N TRP A 293 -13.28 -25.21 32.60
CA TRP A 293 -13.94 -24.79 33.84
C TRP A 293 -15.38 -24.36 33.58
N LEU A 294 -15.62 -23.62 32.50
CA LEU A 294 -16.95 -23.16 32.12
C LEU A 294 -17.89 -24.33 31.82
N ARG A 295 -17.46 -25.32 31.04
CA ARG A 295 -18.24 -26.54 30.76
C ARG A 295 -18.62 -27.31 32.01
N LYS A 296 -17.73 -27.33 33.02
CA LYS A 296 -17.99 -27.95 34.33
C LYS A 296 -19.02 -27.14 35.12
N ALA A 297 -18.90 -25.81 35.14
CA ALA A 297 -19.80 -24.93 35.88
C ALA A 297 -21.25 -24.92 35.32
N VAL A 298 -21.42 -24.89 34.00
CA VAL A 298 -22.76 -24.85 33.37
C VAL A 298 -23.39 -26.23 33.12
N ASN A 299 -22.78 -27.29 33.64
CA ASN A 299 -23.21 -28.68 33.46
C ASN A 299 -23.53 -29.02 31.99
N ALA A 300 -22.63 -28.61 31.09
CA ALA A 300 -22.86 -28.58 29.64
C ALA A 300 -23.12 -29.95 29.00
N LYS A 301 -22.92 -31.05 29.73
CA LYS A 301 -23.23 -32.43 29.28
C LYS A 301 -24.72 -32.65 28.98
N SER A 302 -25.62 -31.87 29.57
CA SER A 302 -27.07 -32.11 29.47
C SER A 302 -27.76 -31.47 28.25
N SER A 303 -27.10 -30.54 27.54
CA SER A 303 -27.76 -29.83 26.43
C SER A 303 -26.78 -29.48 25.31
N TRP A 304 -27.15 -29.85 24.07
CA TRP A 304 -26.41 -29.56 22.85
C TRP A 304 -26.08 -28.06 22.68
N TRP A 305 -27.03 -27.18 23.02
CA TRP A 305 -26.85 -25.72 22.95
C TRP A 305 -25.82 -25.21 23.99
N LYS A 306 -25.84 -25.74 25.22
CA LYS A 306 -24.89 -25.36 26.28
C LYS A 306 -23.46 -25.77 25.94
N ASN A 307 -23.27 -26.90 25.26
CA ASN A 307 -21.96 -27.38 24.82
C ASN A 307 -21.32 -26.51 23.73
N ARG A 308 -22.14 -25.79 22.93
CA ARG A 308 -21.69 -24.81 21.93
C ARG A 308 -21.41 -23.43 22.53
N ILE A 309 -22.27 -22.94 23.43
CA ILE A 309 -22.06 -21.64 24.11
C ILE A 309 -20.85 -21.69 25.06
N ALA A 310 -20.54 -22.85 25.65
CA ALA A 310 -19.41 -23.01 26.56
C ALA A 310 -18.03 -23.09 25.85
N TYR A 311 -17.93 -22.72 24.56
CA TYR A 311 -16.65 -22.54 23.88
C TYR A 311 -16.21 -21.08 24.02
N LEU A 312 -15.67 -20.74 25.20
CA LEU A 312 -15.04 -19.45 25.44
C LEU A 312 -13.55 -19.68 25.69
N LYS A 313 -12.70 -19.19 24.78
CA LYS A 313 -11.24 -19.18 24.98
C LYS A 313 -10.75 -17.75 24.92
N ILE A 314 -9.91 -17.37 25.87
CA ILE A 314 -9.29 -16.05 25.92
C ILE A 314 -7.79 -16.28 25.91
N GLY A 315 -7.09 -15.62 25.01
CA GLY A 315 -5.66 -15.79 24.83
C GLY A 315 -4.96 -14.50 24.46
N GLY A 316 -3.64 -14.54 24.55
CA GLY A 316 -2.75 -13.53 24.00
C GLY A 316 -2.22 -13.98 22.64
N PHE A 317 -1.86 -13.01 21.81
CA PHE A 317 -1.03 -13.25 20.65
C PHE A 317 0.12 -12.25 20.61
N PHE A 318 1.25 -12.68 20.06
CA PHE A 318 2.44 -11.88 19.86
C PHE A 318 3.15 -12.32 18.58
N GLY A 319 3.58 -11.37 17.77
CA GLY A 319 4.15 -11.66 16.47
C GLY A 319 4.67 -10.43 15.75
N GLY A 320 4.88 -10.59 14.46
CA GLY A 320 5.41 -9.54 13.61
C GLY A 320 5.47 -9.96 12.16
N GLY A 321 5.96 -9.06 11.33
CA GLY A 321 6.00 -9.28 9.90
C GLY A 321 6.59 -8.12 9.13
N VAL A 322 6.31 -8.11 7.85
CA VAL A 322 6.69 -7.05 6.92
C VAL A 322 5.45 -6.34 6.41
N GLU A 323 5.53 -5.01 6.28
CA GLU A 323 4.46 -4.17 5.79
C GLU A 323 4.99 -3.21 4.73
N PHE A 324 4.18 -2.99 3.71
CA PHE A 324 4.36 -2.01 2.65
C PHE A 324 3.29 -0.94 2.83
N GLY A 325 3.72 0.31 2.99
CA GLY A 325 2.86 1.46 3.18
C GLY A 325 2.87 2.38 1.97
N ARG A 326 1.72 2.96 1.65
CA ARG A 326 1.62 4.10 0.73
C ARG A 326 0.73 5.18 1.30
N PHE A 327 1.07 6.43 1.05
CA PHE A 327 0.21 7.58 1.27
C PHE A 327 0.01 8.30 -0.06
N SER A 328 -1.25 8.54 -0.43
CA SER A 328 -1.58 9.27 -1.66
C SER A 328 -2.63 10.34 -1.42
N GLN A 329 -2.46 11.50 -2.03
CA GLN A 329 -3.47 12.56 -2.10
C GLN A 329 -3.61 13.07 -3.54
N GLY A 330 -4.85 13.10 -4.02
CA GLY A 330 -5.19 13.50 -5.39
C GLY A 330 -5.17 12.34 -6.38
N ASP A 331 -5.94 12.48 -7.45
CA ASP A 331 -5.85 11.62 -8.63
C ASP A 331 -4.80 12.22 -9.60
N SER A 332 -4.22 11.39 -10.45
CA SER A 332 -3.49 11.81 -11.65
C SER A 332 -4.27 12.82 -12.51
N SER A 333 -5.62 12.73 -12.54
CA SER A 333 -6.49 13.67 -13.25
C SER A 333 -6.94 14.86 -12.41
N ASP A 334 -6.90 14.75 -11.08
CA ASP A 334 -7.39 15.77 -10.13
C ASP A 334 -6.29 16.06 -9.10
N LYS A 335 -5.31 16.85 -9.55
CA LYS A 335 -4.13 17.29 -8.80
C LYS A 335 -4.55 18.16 -7.61
N SER A 336 -4.88 17.53 -6.49
CA SER A 336 -5.53 18.20 -5.38
C SER A 336 -4.56 18.81 -4.35
N TRP A 337 -3.26 18.48 -4.39
CA TRP A 337 -2.29 19.01 -3.45
C TRP A 337 -1.66 20.29 -3.98
N GLN A 338 -1.69 21.35 -3.17
CA GLN A 338 -1.09 22.64 -3.47
C GLN A 338 0.32 22.70 -2.87
N ASN A 339 1.32 22.67 -3.75
CA ASN A 339 2.73 22.80 -3.42
C ASN A 339 3.19 24.24 -3.64
N GLU A 340 2.92 25.08 -2.65
CA GLU A 340 3.22 26.50 -2.67
C GLU A 340 4.73 26.78 -2.73
N LEU A 341 5.55 25.89 -2.17
CA LEU A 341 7.02 25.98 -2.25
C LEU A 341 7.52 25.82 -3.69
N ALA A 342 7.01 24.83 -4.42
CA ALA A 342 7.37 24.64 -5.81
C ALA A 342 6.80 25.74 -6.71
N ALA A 343 5.64 26.30 -6.33
CA ALA A 343 4.99 27.40 -7.04
C ALA A 343 5.80 28.71 -7.03
N GLN A 344 6.63 28.94 -5.99
CA GLN A 344 7.56 30.08 -5.94
C GLN A 344 8.56 30.09 -7.10
N GLY A 345 8.90 28.90 -7.64
CA GLY A 345 9.77 28.78 -8.80
C GLY A 345 9.03 29.02 -10.11
N LYS A 346 7.91 28.30 -10.28
CA LYS A 346 7.02 28.37 -11.45
C LYS A 346 5.59 28.09 -11.01
N SER A 347 4.65 28.93 -11.41
CA SER A 347 3.22 28.77 -11.09
C SER A 347 2.62 27.45 -11.59
N SER A 348 3.19 26.86 -12.66
CA SER A 348 2.80 25.54 -13.17
C SER A 348 3.04 24.39 -12.18
N ASN A 349 3.86 24.60 -11.16
CA ASN A 349 4.19 23.60 -10.15
C ASN A 349 3.21 23.61 -8.96
N LEU A 350 2.25 24.55 -8.93
CA LEU A 350 1.35 24.72 -7.78
C LEU A 350 0.51 23.47 -7.52
N TYR A 351 -0.09 22.90 -8.56
CA TYR A 351 -0.94 21.73 -8.42
C TYR A 351 -0.17 20.46 -8.70
N ASP A 352 -0.26 19.52 -7.77
CA ASP A 352 0.41 18.24 -7.85
C ASP A 352 -0.40 17.12 -7.16
N ALA A 353 -0.07 15.86 -7.47
CA ALA A 353 -0.60 14.69 -6.77
C ALA A 353 0.46 14.20 -5.78
N PHE A 354 0.14 14.06 -4.49
CA PHE A 354 1.10 13.58 -3.49
C PHE A 354 1.14 12.06 -3.44
N PHE A 355 2.34 11.47 -3.52
CA PHE A 355 2.55 10.03 -3.37
C PHE A 355 3.83 9.77 -2.57
N ALA A 356 3.71 9.01 -1.50
CA ALA A 356 4.82 8.47 -0.72
C ALA A 356 4.64 6.97 -0.54
N SER A 357 5.75 6.23 -0.53
CA SER A 357 5.71 4.78 -0.29
C SER A 357 6.95 4.31 0.44
N GLY A 358 6.86 3.13 1.05
CA GLY A 358 7.95 2.50 1.76
C GLY A 358 7.54 1.15 2.30
N SER A 359 8.49 0.49 2.95
CA SER A 359 8.28 -0.82 3.54
C SER A 359 9.20 -1.01 4.73
N GLY A 360 8.81 -1.90 5.64
CA GLY A 360 9.70 -2.41 6.65
C GLY A 360 9.00 -3.39 7.56
N ALA A 361 9.49 -3.52 8.79
CA ALA A 361 9.00 -4.49 9.74
C ALA A 361 7.94 -3.88 10.66
N PHE A 362 7.08 -4.75 11.20
CA PHE A 362 6.18 -4.40 12.28
C PHE A 362 6.18 -5.51 13.35
N LEU A 363 5.80 -5.12 14.56
CA LEU A 363 5.53 -6.01 15.68
C LEU A 363 4.09 -5.84 16.10
N ARG A 364 3.42 -6.94 16.42
CA ARG A 364 1.99 -6.98 16.74
C ARG A 364 1.74 -7.84 17.96
N TYR A 365 0.87 -7.38 18.85
CA TYR A 365 0.50 -8.12 20.05
C TYR A 365 -0.88 -7.71 20.54
N GLY A 366 -1.53 -8.60 21.29
CA GLY A 366 -2.87 -8.32 21.79
C GLY A 366 -3.54 -9.51 22.43
N VAL A 367 -4.86 -9.41 22.54
CA VAL A 367 -5.75 -10.41 23.12
C VAL A 367 -6.75 -10.89 22.09
N SER A 368 -7.07 -12.16 22.18
CA SER A 368 -8.03 -12.86 21.31
C SER A 368 -9.07 -13.54 22.19
N ALA A 369 -10.35 -13.28 21.93
CA ALA A 369 -11.47 -13.95 22.56
C ALA A 369 -12.24 -14.77 21.52
N TYR A 370 -12.14 -16.10 21.61
CA TYR A 370 -12.96 -17.03 20.84
C TYR A 370 -14.32 -17.17 21.53
N ILE A 371 -15.37 -16.68 20.87
CA ILE A 371 -16.76 -16.82 21.33
C ILE A 371 -17.34 -18.15 20.84
N THR A 372 -16.86 -18.64 19.70
CA THR A 372 -17.16 -19.98 19.18
C THR A 372 -15.92 -20.57 18.55
N ARG A 373 -15.99 -21.83 18.09
CA ARG A 373 -14.89 -22.48 17.33
C ARG A 373 -14.52 -21.76 16.04
N PHE A 374 -15.48 -21.00 15.50
CA PHE A 374 -15.36 -20.31 14.22
C PHE A 374 -15.28 -18.80 14.39
N PHE A 375 -15.66 -18.24 15.54
CA PHE A 375 -15.77 -16.79 15.72
C PHE A 375 -14.84 -16.30 16.83
N ARG A 376 -14.01 -15.31 16.48
CA ARG A 376 -13.06 -14.67 17.38
C ARG A 376 -13.13 -13.15 17.28
N VAL A 377 -12.92 -12.48 18.39
CA VAL A 377 -12.62 -11.04 18.46
C VAL A 377 -11.16 -10.87 18.83
N ASN A 378 -10.41 -10.07 18.07
CA ASN A 378 -9.05 -9.66 18.43
C ASN A 378 -9.03 -8.19 18.78
N PHE A 379 -8.32 -7.84 19.85
CA PHE A 379 -7.92 -6.48 20.15
C PHE A 379 -6.40 -6.46 20.32
N GLY A 380 -5.72 -5.52 19.68
CA GLY A 380 -4.25 -5.48 19.77
C GLY A 380 -3.65 -4.16 19.37
N TYR A 381 -2.33 -4.13 19.47
CA TYR A 381 -1.47 -3.03 19.07
C TYR A 381 -0.48 -3.52 18.01
N LYS A 382 -0.16 -2.63 17.07
CA LYS A 382 0.85 -2.78 16.04
C LYS A 382 1.85 -1.64 16.16
N HIS A 383 3.12 -2.00 16.31
CA HIS A 383 4.25 -1.09 16.33
C HIS A 383 4.98 -1.20 14.99
N ASN A 384 5.09 -0.08 14.27
CA ASN A 384 5.65 -0.05 12.93
C ASN A 384 7.08 0.50 12.98
N PHE A 385 8.03 -0.22 12.38
CA PHE A 385 9.45 0.14 12.35
C PHE A 385 9.88 0.54 10.93
N TYR A 386 9.13 1.43 10.31
CA TYR A 386 9.44 1.91 8.97
C TYR A 386 8.93 3.32 8.73
N ASN A 387 9.53 3.96 7.74
CA ASN A 387 9.09 5.23 7.20
C ASN A 387 8.69 5.03 5.74
N ILE A 388 7.73 5.82 5.28
CA ILE A 388 7.50 6.00 3.85
C ILE A 388 8.18 7.28 3.38
N ALA A 389 8.59 7.32 2.13
CA ALA A 389 9.27 8.49 1.57
C ALA A 389 8.67 8.89 0.24
N ALA A 390 8.81 10.17 -0.07
CA ALA A 390 8.55 10.73 -1.39
C ALA A 390 9.70 11.64 -1.78
N GLU A 391 10.01 11.66 -3.07
CA GLU A 391 10.98 12.59 -3.63
C GLU A 391 10.41 13.21 -4.88
N ARG A 392 10.50 14.54 -4.97
CA ARG A 392 9.90 15.33 -6.03
C ARG A 392 10.91 16.30 -6.59
N TRP A 393 10.77 16.57 -7.87
CA TRP A 393 11.69 17.39 -8.62
C TRP A 393 10.90 18.37 -9.48
N TYR A 394 11.25 19.65 -9.36
CA TYR A 394 10.59 20.72 -10.05
C TYR A 394 11.60 21.59 -10.78
N GLY A 395 11.18 22.07 -11.94
CA GLY A 395 11.81 23.19 -12.59
C GLY A 395 11.68 24.47 -11.77
N TYR A 396 12.80 25.14 -11.50
CA TYR A 396 12.82 26.35 -10.70
C TYR A 396 13.65 27.44 -11.39
N ASN A 397 13.04 28.59 -11.63
CA ASN A 397 13.67 29.68 -12.38
C ASN A 397 14.90 30.23 -11.64
N GLY A 398 16.02 30.38 -12.35
CA GLY A 398 17.20 31.07 -11.85
C GLY A 398 16.99 32.58 -11.75
N ARG A 399 17.97 33.28 -11.20
CA ARG A 399 17.99 34.75 -11.12
C ARG A 399 19.13 35.32 -11.95
N ASN A 400 18.91 36.49 -12.53
CA ASN A 400 19.97 37.26 -13.17
C ASN A 400 21.12 37.48 -12.21
N CYS A 401 22.33 37.44 -12.74
CA CYS A 401 23.54 37.70 -11.99
C CYS A 401 24.15 39.02 -12.47
N THR A 402 24.04 40.06 -11.64
CA THR A 402 24.72 41.34 -11.93
C THR A 402 26.04 41.36 -11.18
N MET A 403 27.15 41.36 -11.92
CA MET A 403 28.49 41.36 -11.33
C MET A 403 28.80 42.71 -10.68
N SER A 404 29.25 42.69 -9.43
CA SER A 404 29.93 43.79 -8.75
C SER A 404 31.30 43.29 -8.29
N GLY A 405 32.34 43.68 -9.02
CA GLY A 405 33.65 43.02 -8.92
C GLY A 405 33.55 41.53 -9.29
N ASN A 406 34.04 40.65 -8.40
CA ASN A 406 33.99 39.20 -8.57
C ASN A 406 32.73 38.55 -7.94
N THR A 407 31.80 39.35 -7.44
CA THR A 407 30.61 38.88 -6.73
C THR A 407 29.36 39.07 -7.58
N CYS A 408 28.57 38.01 -7.65
CA CYS A 408 27.27 37.96 -8.30
C CYS A 408 26.18 38.49 -7.36
N ASN A 409 25.55 39.60 -7.74
CA ASN A 409 24.36 40.08 -7.06
C ASN A 409 23.11 39.52 -7.74
N ALA A 410 22.26 38.84 -6.97
CA ALA A 410 21.03 38.24 -7.48
C ALA A 410 20.02 39.33 -7.90
N GLY A 411 19.79 39.45 -9.21
CA GLY A 411 18.82 40.35 -9.83
C GLY A 411 17.43 39.72 -9.99
N ASN A 412 16.71 40.14 -11.02
CA ASN A 412 15.36 39.66 -11.31
C ASN A 412 15.33 38.16 -11.68
N VAL A 413 14.18 37.52 -11.49
CA VAL A 413 13.94 36.12 -11.90
C VAL A 413 13.98 36.02 -13.42
N ARG A 414 14.70 35.01 -13.94
CA ARG A 414 14.74 34.65 -15.36
C ARG A 414 13.58 33.73 -15.69
N GLN A 415 12.40 34.31 -15.94
CA GLN A 415 11.20 33.53 -16.25
C GLN A 415 11.36 32.77 -17.57
N ASN A 416 11.00 31.48 -17.55
CA ASN A 416 10.92 30.63 -18.74
C ASN A 416 12.23 30.56 -19.54
N ASP A 417 13.38 30.67 -18.88
CA ASP A 417 14.70 30.46 -19.48
C ASP A 417 15.26 29.08 -19.07
N PRO A 418 15.14 28.06 -19.93
CA PRO A 418 15.59 26.70 -19.63
C PRO A 418 17.08 26.62 -19.29
N LYS A 419 17.90 27.56 -19.79
CA LYS A 419 19.35 27.55 -19.54
C LYS A 419 19.72 28.13 -18.19
N SER A 420 18.82 28.83 -17.52
CA SER A 420 18.98 29.33 -16.15
C SER A 420 18.19 28.50 -15.13
N GLU A 421 17.33 27.60 -15.61
CA GLU A 421 16.50 26.73 -14.78
C GLU A 421 17.36 25.81 -13.92
N THR A 422 16.97 25.69 -12.67
CA THR A 422 17.58 24.83 -11.65
C THR A 422 16.60 23.75 -11.25
N LEU A 423 17.11 22.65 -10.72
CA LEU A 423 16.32 21.55 -10.25
C LEU A 423 16.04 21.72 -8.76
N PHE A 424 14.80 22.01 -8.41
CA PHE A 424 14.32 22.08 -7.04
C PHE A 424 13.84 20.71 -6.58
N ARG A 425 14.57 20.15 -5.63
CA ARG A 425 14.31 18.85 -5.03
C ARG A 425 13.56 19.02 -3.73
N GLN A 426 12.53 18.21 -3.50
CA GLN A 426 11.85 18.08 -2.22
C GLN A 426 11.80 16.62 -1.81
N LYS A 427 12.39 16.31 -0.66
CA LYS A 427 12.36 14.99 -0.05
C LYS A 427 11.43 15.03 1.15
N TYR A 428 10.52 14.06 1.24
CA TYR A 428 9.63 13.86 2.37
C TYR A 428 9.93 12.48 2.98
N VAL A 429 10.05 12.44 4.30
CA VAL A 429 10.17 11.20 5.09
C VAL A 429 9.07 11.23 6.12
N ILE A 430 8.15 10.28 6.06
CA ILE A 430 6.95 10.22 6.88
C ILE A 430 7.03 8.99 7.77
N SER A 431 7.00 9.22 9.08
CA SER A 431 6.78 8.19 10.09
C SER A 431 5.33 8.24 10.57
N HIS A 432 4.74 7.09 10.88
CA HIS A 432 3.45 7.01 11.56
C HIS A 432 3.60 6.27 12.88
N GLY A 433 2.82 6.68 13.87
CA GLY A 433 2.85 6.10 15.21
C GLY A 433 2.24 4.70 15.28
N ASN A 434 2.21 4.19 16.51
CA ASN A 434 1.61 2.90 16.84
C ASN A 434 0.11 2.90 16.52
N GLU A 435 -0.40 1.73 16.17
CA GLU A 435 -1.79 1.52 15.80
C GLU A 435 -2.42 0.54 16.78
N TRP A 436 -3.66 0.80 17.21
CA TRP A 436 -4.49 -0.25 17.79
C TRP A 436 -5.45 -0.78 16.74
N PHE A 437 -5.88 -2.02 16.90
CA PHE A 437 -6.88 -2.64 16.03
C PHE A 437 -7.89 -3.43 16.84
N LEU A 438 -9.10 -3.49 16.30
CA LEU A 438 -10.18 -4.35 16.76
C LEU A 438 -10.72 -5.08 15.55
N SER A 439 -10.61 -6.41 15.54
CA SER A 439 -11.06 -7.23 14.41
C SER A 439 -11.95 -8.39 14.85
N LEU A 440 -12.87 -8.77 13.96
CA LEU A 440 -13.69 -9.96 14.05
C LEU A 440 -13.15 -10.97 13.05
N SER A 441 -12.85 -12.19 13.48
CA SER A 441 -12.37 -13.28 12.63
C SER A 441 -13.40 -14.40 12.54
N LEU A 442 -13.57 -14.94 11.33
CA LEU A 442 -14.34 -16.13 11.03
C LEU A 442 -13.39 -17.22 10.50
N SER A 443 -13.27 -18.34 11.22
CA SER A 443 -12.49 -19.52 10.85
C SER A 443 -13.36 -20.59 10.19
N PHE A 444 -12.78 -21.35 9.26
CA PHE A 444 -13.43 -22.41 8.48
C PHE A 444 -12.76 -23.77 8.69
#